data_AF-A0A257JPX6-F1
#
_entry.id   AF-A0A257JPX6-F1
#
_cell.length_a   1.000
_cell.length_b   1.000
_cell.length_c   1.000
_cell.angle_alpha   90.00
_cell.angle_beta   90.00
_cell.angle_gamma   90.00
#
_symmetry.space_group_name_H-M   'P 1'
#
loop_
_entity.id
_entity.type
_entity.pdbx_description
1 polymer ?
#
loop_
_entity_poly.entity_id
_entity_poly.type
_entity_poly.pdbx_seq_one_letter_code
_entity_poly.pdbx_strand_id
1 'polypeptide(L)'
;MTLLTTPQEKAELLEAAVKGRSLWEDARRRLFRNKAAVGSMIVLGTLTFLAIFGPFFWPHDYETIYNDRVLQAPTWEHLHIFGTDPQGRDLFVRLLYGLRMSLAVGLVATGVSLLIGVIWGATAGYIGGRVDQIMMRIVDVLYALPFIFFVIILMVVFGRNLILIFVAIGAVEWLTMARIVRGQTISLRKKEFVEAAEAAGVTSASIVT
;
A
#
# COMPACT_ATOMS: atom_id res chain seq x y z
N MET A 1 3.67 22.06 46.08
CA MET A 1 4.98 21.94 46.75
C MET A 1 5.73 20.77 46.14
N THR A 2 6.41 20.96 45.01
CA THR A 2 7.36 19.98 44.46
C THR A 2 8.25 20.70 43.43
N LEU A 3 9.08 21.61 43.92
CA LEU A 3 10.17 22.25 43.18
C LEU A 3 11.48 21.70 43.75
N LEU A 4 11.83 20.46 43.41
CA LEU A 4 13.14 19.88 43.65
C LEU A 4 13.45 18.85 42.54
N THR A 5 13.56 19.31 41.30
CA THR A 5 14.41 18.60 40.33
C THR A 5 15.78 19.25 40.40
N THR A 6 16.80 18.45 40.68
CA THR A 6 18.19 18.94 40.72
C THR A 6 18.57 19.56 39.36
N PRO A 7 19.53 20.51 39.31
CA PRO A 7 19.98 21.08 38.03
C PRO A 7 20.42 20.02 37.01
N GLN A 8 20.94 18.89 37.50
CA GLN A 8 21.29 17.71 36.71
C GLN A 8 20.07 16.98 36.16
N GLU A 9 19.04 16.70 36.96
CA GLU A 9 17.78 16.13 36.43
C GLU A 9 17.11 17.05 35.42
N LYS A 10 17.18 18.37 35.62
CA LYS A 10 16.64 19.34 34.67
C LYS A 10 17.42 19.32 33.35
N ALA A 11 18.74 19.17 33.41
CA ALA A 11 19.60 19.02 32.24
C ALA A 11 19.33 17.70 31.51
N GLU A 12 19.23 16.57 32.21
CA GLU A 12 18.90 15.26 31.61
C GLU A 12 17.49 15.25 30.99
N LEU A 13 16.49 15.86 31.64
CA LEU A 13 15.15 16.00 31.08
C LEU A 13 15.14 16.89 29.83
N LEU A 14 15.94 17.95 29.81
CA LEU A 14 16.12 18.80 28.63
C LEU A 14 16.84 18.02 27.52
N GLU A 15 17.88 17.26 27.83
CA GLU A 15 18.63 16.44 26.87
C GLU A 15 17.74 15.33 26.27
N ALA A 16 16.89 14.70 27.10
CA ALA A 16 15.91 13.72 26.67
C ALA A 16 14.77 14.35 25.85
N ALA A 17 14.37 15.60 26.15
CA ALA A 17 13.41 16.35 25.34
C ALA A 17 14.01 16.82 24.00
N VAL A 18 15.32 17.09 23.97
CA VAL A 18 16.09 17.48 22.78
C VAL A 18 16.38 16.29 21.88
N LYS A 19 16.49 15.07 22.42
CA LYS A 19 16.45 13.83 21.63
C LYS A 19 15.04 13.64 21.06
N GLY A 20 14.82 14.24 19.89
CA GLY A 20 13.62 14.01 19.08
C GLY A 20 13.37 12.51 18.89
N ARG A 21 12.11 12.08 19.00
CA ARG A 21 11.74 10.69 18.80
C ARG A 21 11.83 10.33 17.32
N SER A 22 12.17 9.07 17.05
CA SER A 22 12.15 8.56 15.68
C SER A 22 10.71 8.51 15.16
N LEU A 23 10.51 8.92 13.90
CA LEU A 23 9.22 8.83 13.22
C LEU A 23 8.65 7.41 13.24
N TRP A 24 9.52 6.40 13.18
CA TRP A 24 9.16 4.99 13.27
C TRP A 24 8.62 4.59 14.64
N GLU A 25 9.16 5.15 15.70
CA GLU A 25 8.71 4.90 17.06
C GLU A 25 7.31 5.47 17.28
N ASP A 26 7.09 6.71 16.81
CA ASP A 26 5.79 7.37 16.88
C ASP A 26 4.75 6.64 16.01
N ALA A 27 5.11 6.21 14.80
CA ALA A 27 4.24 5.44 13.93
C ALA A 27 3.84 4.10 14.57
N ARG A 28 4.82 3.35 15.11
CA ARG A 28 4.60 2.08 15.80
C ARG A 28 3.65 2.26 16.99
N ARG A 29 3.90 3.26 17.83
CA ARG A 29 3.06 3.52 19.00
C ARG A 29 1.64 3.87 18.63
N ARG A 30 1.44 4.71 17.60
CA ARG A 30 0.10 5.07 17.10
C ARG A 30 -0.64 3.85 16.55
N LEU A 31 0.06 2.98 15.83
CA LEU A 31 -0.50 1.77 15.24
C LEU A 31 -1.02 0.81 16.31
N PHE A 32 -0.19 0.47 17.31
CA PHE A 32 -0.57 -0.45 18.38
C PHE A 32 -1.58 0.13 19.38
N ARG A 33 -1.66 1.46 19.49
CA ARG A 33 -2.70 2.11 20.30
C ARG A 33 -4.09 2.04 19.65
N ASN A 34 -4.16 1.87 18.34
CA ASN A 34 -5.42 1.77 17.62
C ASN A 34 -5.91 0.31 17.57
N LYS A 35 -6.90 -0.02 18.41
CA LYS A 35 -7.50 -1.37 18.48
C LYS A 35 -8.05 -1.85 17.13
N ALA A 36 -8.64 -0.96 16.34
CA ALA A 36 -9.15 -1.30 15.01
C ALA A 36 -8.01 -1.66 14.05
N ALA A 37 -6.91 -0.90 14.06
CA ALA A 37 -5.75 -1.18 13.23
C ALA A 37 -5.07 -2.51 13.60
N VAL A 38 -4.97 -2.81 14.90
CA VAL A 38 -4.46 -4.10 15.38
C VAL A 38 -5.37 -5.26 14.95
N GLY A 39 -6.69 -5.09 15.05
CA GLY A 39 -7.67 -6.07 14.55
C GLY A 39 -7.51 -6.33 13.05
N SER A 40 -7.41 -5.28 12.24
CA SER A 40 -7.16 -5.41 10.80
C SER A 40 -5.83 -6.11 10.49
N MET A 41 -4.79 -5.86 11.28
CA MET A 41 -3.49 -6.51 11.12
C MET A 41 -3.56 -8.02 11.40
N ILE A 42 -4.32 -8.44 12.41
CA ILE A 42 -4.53 -9.87 12.72
C ILE A 42 -5.30 -10.54 11.59
N VAL A 43 -6.38 -9.92 11.10
CA VAL A 43 -7.17 -10.45 9.98
C VAL A 43 -6.31 -10.55 8.72
N LEU A 44 -5.59 -9.49 8.35
CA LEU A 44 -4.73 -9.49 7.17
C LEU A 44 -3.58 -10.50 7.29
N GLY A 45 -2.99 -10.63 8.48
CA GLY A 45 -1.96 -11.63 8.76
C GLY A 45 -2.48 -13.06 8.60
N THR A 46 -3.70 -13.32 9.08
CA THR A 46 -4.36 -14.62 8.93
C THR A 46 -4.67 -14.91 7.46
N LEU A 47 -5.24 -13.95 6.72
CA LEU A 47 -5.49 -14.10 5.29
C LEU A 47 -4.21 -14.31 4.49
N THR A 48 -3.14 -13.58 4.82
CA THR A 48 -1.83 -13.74 4.18
C THR A 48 -1.25 -15.12 4.47
N PHE A 49 -1.36 -15.60 5.71
CA PHE A 49 -0.95 -16.95 6.07
C PHE A 49 -1.72 -18.00 5.28
N LEU A 50 -3.06 -17.90 5.21
CA LEU A 50 -3.89 -18.79 4.42
C LEU A 50 -3.57 -18.74 2.92
N ALA A 51 -3.29 -17.55 2.37
CA ALA A 51 -2.96 -17.38 0.96
C ALA A 51 -1.61 -18.03 0.57
N ILE A 52 -0.63 -17.99 1.47
CA ILE A 52 0.72 -18.53 1.23
C ILE A 52 0.75 -20.03 1.52
N PHE A 53 0.23 -20.45 2.67
CA PHE A 53 0.36 -21.82 3.15
C PHE A 53 -0.86 -22.70 2.88
N GLY A 54 -2.05 -22.10 2.73
CA GLY A 54 -3.29 -22.84 2.48
C GLY A 54 -3.21 -23.77 1.25
N PRO A 55 -2.73 -23.30 0.09
CA PRO A 55 -2.56 -24.16 -1.09
C PRO A 55 -1.62 -25.36 -0.88
N PHE A 56 -0.64 -25.26 0.02
CA PHE A 56 0.30 -26.34 0.29
C PHE A 56 -0.31 -27.47 1.12
N PHE A 57 -1.27 -27.14 1.99
CA PHE A 57 -1.94 -28.10 2.86
C PHE A 57 -3.23 -28.67 2.26
N TRP A 58 -3.67 -28.15 1.12
CA TRP A 58 -4.92 -28.57 0.50
C TRP A 58 -4.71 -29.76 -0.45
N PRO A 59 -5.57 -30.80 -0.41
CA PRO A 59 -5.39 -32.01 -1.20
C PRO A 59 -5.71 -31.86 -2.69
N HIS A 60 -6.48 -30.83 -3.07
CA HIS A 60 -6.84 -30.58 -4.46
C HIS A 60 -5.91 -29.55 -5.08
N ASP A 61 -5.43 -29.84 -6.29
CA ASP A 61 -4.64 -28.90 -7.08
C ASP A 61 -5.55 -27.88 -7.81
N TYR A 62 -5.02 -26.69 -8.06
CA TYR A 62 -5.69 -25.58 -8.73
C TYR A 62 -6.14 -25.92 -10.16
N GLU A 63 -5.36 -26.75 -10.87
CA GLU A 63 -5.59 -27.10 -12.27
C GLU A 63 -6.46 -28.35 -12.45
N THR A 64 -6.71 -29.12 -11.39
CA THR A 64 -7.44 -30.39 -11.51
C THR A 64 -8.92 -30.16 -11.80
N ILE A 65 -9.43 -30.89 -12.79
CA ILE A 65 -10.82 -30.88 -13.24
C ILE A 65 -11.43 -32.25 -12.91
N TYR A 66 -12.42 -32.28 -12.01
CA TYR A 66 -13.13 -33.50 -11.63
C TYR A 66 -14.43 -33.63 -12.45
N ASN A 67 -14.40 -34.47 -13.50
CA ASN A 67 -15.56 -34.66 -14.39
C ASN A 67 -16.73 -35.38 -13.69
N ASP A 68 -16.45 -36.13 -12.63
CA ASP A 68 -17.42 -36.85 -11.79
C ASP A 68 -18.11 -35.94 -10.76
N ARG A 69 -17.63 -34.71 -10.57
CA ARG A 69 -18.03 -33.79 -9.48
C ARG A 69 -18.29 -32.39 -10.02
N VAL A 70 -19.15 -32.27 -11.01
CA VAL A 70 -19.54 -30.98 -11.59
C VAL A 70 -20.68 -30.36 -10.79
N LEU A 71 -20.57 -29.06 -10.47
CA LEU A 71 -21.62 -28.32 -9.72
C LEU A 71 -21.99 -28.99 -8.38
N GLN A 72 -21.00 -29.60 -7.72
CA GLN A 72 -21.20 -30.22 -6.42
C GLN A 72 -21.38 -29.12 -5.36
N ALA A 73 -22.41 -29.27 -4.53
CA ALA A 73 -22.63 -28.38 -3.39
C ALA A 73 -21.49 -28.50 -2.35
N PRO A 74 -21.31 -27.50 -1.47
CA PRO A 74 -20.39 -27.58 -0.33
C PRO A 74 -20.51 -28.91 0.42
N THR A 75 -19.43 -29.68 0.47
CA THR A 75 -19.41 -30.99 1.13
C THR A 75 -18.10 -31.25 1.86
N TRP A 76 -18.18 -32.04 2.92
CA TRP A 76 -17.00 -32.57 3.60
C TRP A 76 -16.45 -33.81 2.90
N GLU A 77 -17.25 -34.42 2.02
CA GLU A 77 -16.85 -35.56 1.23
C GLU A 77 -15.76 -35.15 0.23
N HIS A 78 -14.68 -35.93 0.20
CA HIS A 78 -13.46 -35.62 -0.57
C HIS A 78 -12.82 -34.26 -0.29
N LEU A 79 -13.28 -33.51 0.74
CA LEU A 79 -12.82 -32.18 1.13
C LEU A 79 -13.22 -31.04 0.17
N HIS A 80 -14.31 -31.15 -0.60
CA HIS A 80 -14.84 -30.02 -1.39
C HIS A 80 -15.64 -29.02 -0.53
N ILE A 81 -14.98 -28.35 0.44
CA ILE A 81 -15.64 -27.51 1.47
C ILE A 81 -16.54 -26.42 0.87
N PHE A 82 -16.13 -25.81 -0.25
CA PHE A 82 -16.94 -24.80 -0.95
C PHE A 82 -17.62 -25.33 -2.21
N GLY A 83 -17.56 -26.63 -2.46
CA GLY A 83 -18.09 -27.26 -3.66
C GLY A 83 -17.20 -27.06 -4.89
N THR A 84 -17.76 -27.38 -6.05
CA THR A 84 -17.06 -27.32 -7.34
C THR A 84 -17.74 -26.38 -8.33
N ASP A 85 -16.96 -25.84 -9.27
CA ASP A 85 -17.47 -24.99 -10.33
C ASP A 85 -18.16 -25.80 -11.47
N PRO A 86 -18.72 -25.14 -12.51
CA PRO A 86 -19.33 -25.84 -13.66
C PRO A 86 -18.36 -26.70 -14.49
N GLN A 87 -17.06 -26.60 -14.25
CA GLN A 87 -16.06 -27.47 -14.84
C GLN A 87 -15.55 -28.53 -13.84
N GLY A 88 -16.15 -28.64 -12.66
CA GLY A 88 -15.73 -29.61 -11.64
C GLY A 88 -14.41 -29.26 -10.95
N ARG A 89 -14.02 -27.99 -10.92
CA ARG A 89 -12.80 -27.53 -10.21
C ARG A 89 -13.16 -27.14 -8.78
N ASP A 90 -12.30 -27.48 -7.84
CA ASP A 90 -12.48 -27.18 -6.42
C ASP A 90 -12.49 -25.66 -6.15
N LEU A 91 -13.56 -25.14 -5.54
CA LEU A 91 -13.71 -23.71 -5.30
C LEU A 91 -12.84 -23.22 -4.14
N PHE A 92 -12.53 -24.06 -3.15
CA PHE A 92 -11.75 -23.67 -1.98
C PHE A 92 -10.29 -23.36 -2.36
N VAL A 93 -9.62 -24.26 -3.10
CA VAL A 93 -8.25 -24.01 -3.58
C VAL A 93 -8.20 -22.78 -4.48
N ARG A 94 -9.19 -22.62 -5.37
CA ARG A 94 -9.25 -21.45 -6.27
C ARG A 94 -9.42 -20.16 -5.51
N LEU A 95 -10.16 -20.17 -4.41
CA LEU A 95 -10.29 -19.01 -3.52
C LEU A 95 -8.97 -18.67 -2.84
N LEU A 96 -8.20 -19.66 -2.37
CA LEU A 96 -6.88 -19.43 -1.77
C LEU A 96 -5.86 -18.86 -2.77
N TYR A 97 -5.83 -19.38 -4.00
CA TYR A 97 -5.01 -18.80 -5.07
C TYR A 97 -5.49 -17.39 -5.45
N GLY A 98 -6.79 -17.17 -5.54
CA GLY A 98 -7.38 -15.85 -5.76
C GLY A 98 -6.96 -14.85 -4.69
N LEU A 99 -7.02 -15.25 -3.42
CA LEU A 99 -6.57 -14.46 -2.28
C LEU A 99 -5.07 -14.10 -2.38
N ARG A 100 -4.22 -15.06 -2.74
CA ARG A 100 -2.78 -14.82 -2.97
C ARG A 100 -2.55 -13.79 -4.07
N MET A 101 -3.27 -13.91 -5.19
CA MET A 101 -3.17 -12.96 -6.30
C MET A 101 -3.65 -11.56 -5.89
N SER A 102 -4.80 -11.45 -5.23
CA SER A 102 -5.32 -10.16 -4.75
C SER A 102 -4.39 -9.46 -3.76
N LEU A 103 -3.81 -10.22 -2.82
CA LEU A 103 -2.84 -9.68 -1.87
C LEU A 103 -1.55 -9.21 -2.57
N ALA A 104 -1.04 -9.99 -3.53
CA ALA A 104 0.11 -9.60 -4.33
C ALA A 104 -0.16 -8.31 -5.13
N VAL A 105 -1.34 -8.19 -5.75
CA VAL A 105 -1.77 -6.98 -6.48
C VAL A 105 -1.77 -5.79 -5.53
N GLY A 106 -2.46 -5.91 -4.40
CA GLY A 106 -2.56 -4.81 -3.42
C GLY A 106 -1.20 -4.36 -2.89
N LEU A 107 -0.30 -5.30 -2.63
CA LEU A 107 1.05 -5.00 -2.13
C LEU A 107 1.89 -4.26 -3.17
N VAL A 108 1.96 -4.78 -4.40
CA VAL A 108 2.74 -4.17 -5.49
C VAL A 108 2.16 -2.81 -5.85
N ALA A 109 0.84 -2.70 -5.99
CA ALA A 109 0.15 -1.46 -6.29
C ALA A 109 0.44 -0.38 -5.23
N THR A 110 0.32 -0.74 -3.95
CA THR A 110 0.61 0.17 -2.84
C THR A 110 2.09 0.56 -2.83
N GLY A 111 3.00 -0.38 -3.06
CA GLY A 111 4.43 -0.10 -3.14
C GLY A 111 4.77 0.90 -4.24
N VAL A 112 4.26 0.69 -5.45
CA VAL A 112 4.43 1.63 -6.58
C VAL A 112 3.79 2.98 -6.27
N SER A 113 2.58 2.98 -5.70
CA SER A 113 1.86 4.19 -5.34
C SER A 113 2.61 5.03 -4.30
N LEU A 114 3.17 4.39 -3.27
CA LEU A 114 4.00 5.06 -2.27
C LEU A 114 5.30 5.58 -2.87
N LEU A 115 6.04 4.75 -3.63
CA LEU A 115 7.34 5.16 -4.16
C LEU A 115 7.21 6.30 -5.19
N ILE A 116 6.38 6.11 -6.22
CA ILE A 116 6.25 7.09 -7.30
C ILE A 116 5.37 8.26 -6.84
N GLY A 117 4.23 7.97 -6.21
CA GLY A 117 3.26 8.99 -5.83
C GLY A 117 3.79 9.94 -4.78
N VAL A 118 4.49 9.44 -3.74
CA VAL A 118 5.06 10.32 -2.71
C VAL A 118 6.15 11.22 -3.30
N ILE A 119 7.11 10.66 -4.05
CA ILE A 119 8.20 11.44 -4.64
C ILE A 119 7.64 12.49 -5.61
N TRP A 120 6.74 12.08 -6.52
CA TRP A 120 6.14 12.98 -7.50
C TRP A 120 5.33 14.09 -6.84
N GLY A 121 4.44 13.73 -5.90
CA GLY A 121 3.57 14.66 -5.20
C GLY A 121 4.35 15.64 -4.32
N ALA A 122 5.34 15.15 -3.58
CA ALA A 122 6.18 15.98 -2.72
C ALA A 122 7.02 16.96 -3.54
N THR A 123 7.61 16.50 -4.64
CA THR A 123 8.39 17.36 -5.55
C THR A 123 7.51 18.47 -6.15
N ALA A 124 6.33 18.10 -6.69
CA ALA A 124 5.40 19.07 -7.27
C ALA A 124 4.90 20.10 -6.22
N GLY A 125 4.50 19.63 -5.04
CA GLY A 125 3.99 20.48 -3.97
C GLY A 125 5.04 21.38 -3.32
N TYR A 126 6.29 20.92 -3.22
CA TYR A 126 7.38 21.70 -2.66
C TYR A 126 7.85 22.79 -3.63
N ILE A 127 8.20 22.44 -4.88
CA ILE A 127 8.72 23.41 -5.87
C ILE A 127 7.63 24.44 -6.25
N GLY A 128 6.39 23.99 -6.48
CA GLY A 128 5.30 24.87 -6.88
C GLY A 128 5.47 25.50 -8.28
N GLY A 129 4.66 26.52 -8.56
CA GLY A 129 4.78 27.32 -9.79
C GLY A 129 4.51 26.55 -11.09
N ARG A 130 5.33 26.79 -12.13
CA ARG A 130 5.17 26.15 -13.45
C ARG A 130 5.48 24.65 -13.42
N VAL A 131 6.44 24.23 -12.61
CA VAL A 131 6.82 22.81 -12.49
C VAL A 131 5.65 22.01 -11.96
N ASP A 132 5.04 22.48 -10.87
CA ASP A 132 3.82 21.89 -10.32
C ASP A 132 2.69 21.79 -11.35
N GLN A 133 2.43 22.88 -12.08
CA GLN A 133 1.39 22.89 -13.12
C GLN A 133 1.64 21.87 -14.22
N ILE A 134 2.88 21.73 -14.69
CA ILE A 134 3.24 20.75 -15.74
C ILE A 134 3.14 19.32 -15.19
N MET A 135 3.72 19.05 -14.02
CA MET A 135 3.68 17.74 -13.38
C MET A 135 2.25 17.28 -13.12
N MET A 136 1.39 18.18 -12.63
CA MET A 136 -0.01 17.85 -12.39
C MET A 136 -0.82 17.75 -13.67
N ARG A 137 -0.46 18.49 -14.74
CA ARG A 137 -1.10 18.32 -16.04
C ARG A 137 -0.88 16.92 -16.60
N ILE A 138 0.31 16.34 -16.43
CA ILE A 138 0.59 14.95 -16.81
C ILE A 138 -0.33 14.01 -16.03
N VAL A 139 -0.43 14.18 -14.70
CA VAL A 139 -1.30 13.38 -13.85
C VAL A 139 -2.77 13.54 -14.26
N ASP A 140 -3.23 14.74 -14.60
CA ASP A 140 -4.60 15.02 -15.07
C ASP A 140 -4.91 14.30 -16.40
N VAL A 141 -3.98 14.33 -17.36
CA VAL A 141 -4.13 13.66 -18.66
C VAL A 141 -4.21 12.14 -18.46
N LEU A 142 -3.33 11.57 -17.63
CA LEU A 142 -3.34 10.14 -17.33
C LEU A 142 -4.64 9.71 -16.62
N TYR A 143 -5.16 10.55 -15.72
CA TYR A 143 -6.39 10.28 -14.99
C TYR A 143 -7.65 10.34 -15.88
N ALA A 144 -7.58 11.05 -17.01
CA ALA A 144 -8.68 11.11 -17.97
C ALA A 144 -8.88 9.78 -18.73
N LEU A 145 -7.87 8.89 -18.74
CA LEU A 145 -7.98 7.57 -19.35
C LEU A 145 -8.78 6.62 -18.43
N PRO A 146 -9.87 6.00 -18.89
CA PRO A 146 -10.61 5.07 -18.06
C PRO A 146 -9.79 3.80 -17.85
N PHE A 147 -9.51 3.47 -16.58
CA PHE A 147 -8.65 2.36 -16.18
C PHE A 147 -9.00 1.03 -16.86
N ILE A 148 -10.30 0.72 -16.94
CA ILE A 148 -10.79 -0.54 -17.54
C ILE A 148 -10.37 -0.64 -19.02
N PHE A 149 -10.44 0.44 -19.80
CA PHE A 149 -10.02 0.41 -21.21
C PHE A 149 -8.52 0.17 -21.33
N PHE A 150 -7.71 0.79 -20.48
CA PHE A 150 -6.27 0.58 -20.48
C PHE A 150 -5.90 -0.89 -20.22
N VAL A 151 -6.54 -1.51 -19.23
CA VAL A 151 -6.32 -2.94 -18.91
C VAL A 151 -6.78 -3.84 -20.06
N ILE A 152 -7.95 -3.58 -20.66
CA ILE A 152 -8.45 -4.37 -21.80
C ILE A 152 -7.49 -4.30 -22.98
N ILE A 153 -7.00 -3.11 -23.34
CA ILE A 153 -6.05 -2.95 -24.45
C ILE A 153 -4.78 -3.77 -24.19
N LEU A 154 -4.24 -3.71 -22.98
CA LEU A 154 -3.06 -4.51 -22.63
C LEU A 154 -3.31 -6.01 -22.72
N MET A 155 -4.47 -6.49 -22.25
CA MET A 155 -4.85 -7.90 -22.35
C MET A 155 -5.03 -8.37 -23.80
N VAL A 156 -5.57 -7.51 -24.67
CA VAL A 156 -5.78 -7.84 -26.09
C VAL A 156 -4.45 -7.87 -26.84
N VAL A 157 -3.57 -6.89 -26.61
CA VAL A 157 -2.29 -6.76 -27.33
C VAL A 157 -1.28 -7.82 -26.90
N PHE A 158 -1.18 -8.08 -25.60
CA PHE A 158 -0.12 -8.94 -25.04
C PHE A 158 -0.65 -10.28 -24.49
N GLY A 159 -1.96 -10.52 -24.59
CA GLY A 159 -2.61 -11.69 -24.02
C GLY A 159 -2.74 -11.63 -22.50
N ARG A 160 -3.16 -12.76 -21.91
CA ARG A 160 -3.33 -12.89 -20.47
C ARG A 160 -1.98 -13.04 -19.77
N ASN A 161 -1.41 -11.93 -19.31
CA ASN A 161 -0.18 -11.89 -18.52
C ASN A 161 -0.40 -11.17 -17.19
N LEU A 162 -0.20 -11.90 -16.08
CA LEU A 162 -0.37 -11.37 -14.72
C LEU A 162 0.57 -10.19 -14.42
N ILE A 163 1.79 -10.21 -14.96
CA ILE A 163 2.77 -9.15 -14.79
C ILE A 163 2.27 -7.85 -15.41
N LEU A 164 1.64 -7.91 -16.59
CA LEU A 164 1.10 -6.72 -17.24
C LEU A 164 -0.08 -6.13 -16.48
N ILE A 165 -0.87 -6.96 -15.79
CA ILE A 165 -1.93 -6.47 -14.89
C ILE A 165 -1.31 -5.72 -13.70
N PHE A 166 -0.24 -6.24 -13.09
CA PHE A 166 0.47 -5.54 -12.01
C PHE A 166 1.04 -4.20 -12.47
N VAL A 167 1.68 -4.17 -13.65
CA VAL A 167 2.22 -2.93 -14.24
C VAL A 167 1.09 -1.94 -14.52
N ALA A 168 -0.03 -2.41 -15.07
CA ALA A 168 -1.16 -1.55 -15.39
C ALA A 168 -1.78 -0.88 -14.17
N ILE A 169 -1.98 -1.67 -13.10
CA ILE A 169 -2.49 -1.16 -11.82
C ILE A 169 -1.48 -0.20 -11.22
N GLY A 170 -0.20 -0.61 -11.13
CA GLY A 170 0.87 0.23 -10.61
C GLY A 170 0.99 1.58 -11.33
N ALA A 171 0.81 1.61 -12.65
CA ALA A 171 0.90 2.81 -13.48
C ALA A 171 -0.23 3.83 -13.22
N VAL A 172 -1.33 3.42 -12.58
CA VAL A 172 -2.50 4.28 -12.31
C VAL A 172 -2.62 4.63 -10.83
N GLU A 173 -2.32 3.67 -9.94
CA GLU A 173 -2.51 3.83 -8.49
C GLU A 173 -1.66 4.95 -7.87
N TRP A 174 -0.51 5.28 -8.46
CA TRP A 174 0.34 6.38 -7.97
C TRP A 174 -0.23 7.77 -8.24
N LEU A 175 -1.15 7.92 -9.21
CA LEU A 175 -1.71 9.20 -9.62
C LEU A 175 -2.50 9.86 -8.48
N THR A 176 -3.30 9.07 -7.77
CA THR A 176 -4.09 9.54 -6.62
C THR A 176 -3.19 9.91 -5.46
N MET A 177 -2.19 9.07 -5.15
CA MET A 177 -1.24 9.34 -4.07
C MET A 177 -0.43 10.62 -4.34
N ALA A 178 -0.01 10.85 -5.58
CA ALA A 178 0.67 12.09 -5.97
C ALA A 178 -0.15 13.34 -5.65
N ARG A 179 -1.47 13.33 -5.92
CA ARG A 179 -2.37 14.45 -5.58
C ARG A 179 -2.49 14.67 -4.07
N ILE A 180 -2.63 13.58 -3.30
CA ILE A 180 -2.76 13.63 -1.85
C ILE A 180 -1.48 14.22 -1.25
N VAL A 181 -0.33 13.67 -1.59
CA VAL A 181 0.97 14.09 -1.06
C VAL A 181 1.30 15.51 -1.49
N ARG A 182 0.97 15.90 -2.73
CA ARG A 182 1.08 17.31 -3.17
C ARG A 182 0.30 18.25 -2.26
N GLY A 183 -0.97 17.94 -1.98
CA GLY A 183 -1.81 18.75 -1.10
C GLY A 183 -1.22 18.89 0.31
N GLN A 184 -0.71 17.80 0.87
CA GLN A 184 -0.02 17.82 2.17
C GLN A 184 1.26 18.65 2.11
N THR A 185 2.07 18.47 1.07
CA THR A 185 3.37 19.15 0.93
C THR A 185 3.21 20.66 0.80
N ILE A 186 2.21 21.12 0.04
CA ILE A 186 1.88 22.56 -0.04
C ILE A 186 1.56 23.13 1.36
N SER A 187 0.86 22.37 2.20
CA SER A 187 0.53 22.79 3.57
C SER A 187 1.74 22.77 4.52
N LEU A 188 2.69 21.87 4.29
CA LEU A 188 3.87 21.70 5.13
C LEU A 188 5.00 22.66 4.75
N ARG A 189 5.13 23.03 3.47
CA ARG A 189 6.20 23.90 2.96
C ARG A 189 6.27 25.26 3.68
N LYS A 190 5.15 25.77 4.17
CA LYS A 190 5.06 27.07 4.86
C LYS A 190 5.15 26.96 6.39
N LYS A 191 5.68 25.84 6.93
CA LYS A 191 5.84 25.66 8.37
C LYS A 191 7.24 26.06 8.82
N GLU A 192 7.32 26.53 10.06
CA GLU A 192 8.56 27.07 10.69
C GLU A 192 9.75 26.11 10.59
N PHE A 193 9.54 24.78 10.65
CA PHE A 193 10.63 23.81 10.53
C PHE A 193 11.24 23.75 9.11
N VAL A 194 10.47 24.04 8.07
CA VAL A 194 10.97 24.11 6.69
C VAL A 194 11.75 25.40 6.51
N GLU A 195 11.22 26.52 7.00
CA GLU A 195 11.92 27.82 6.96
C GLU A 195 13.25 27.77 7.73
N ALA A 196 13.28 27.09 8.88
CA ALA A 196 14.51 26.88 9.64
C ALA A 196 15.53 26.03 8.86
N ALA A 197 15.09 25.00 8.14
CA ALA A 197 15.97 24.16 7.31
C ALA A 197 16.54 24.94 6.12
N GLU A 198 15.72 25.79 5.49
CA GLU A 198 16.16 26.67 4.40
C GLU A 198 17.16 27.73 4.92
N ALA A 199 16.90 28.33 6.09
CA ALA A 199 17.82 29.26 6.74
C ALA A 199 19.15 28.60 7.14
N ALA A 200 19.13 27.30 7.46
CA ALA A 200 20.32 26.50 7.72
C ALA A 200 21.09 26.10 6.45
N GLY A 201 20.59 26.45 5.26
CA GLY A 201 21.25 26.16 3.97
C GLY A 201 21.04 24.74 3.45
N VAL A 202 20.04 24.01 3.96
CA VAL A 202 19.71 22.66 3.46
C VAL A 202 19.18 22.77 2.03
N THR A 203 19.64 21.89 1.14
CA THR A 203 19.21 21.91 -0.26
C THR A 203 17.75 21.49 -0.40
N SER A 204 17.03 22.08 -1.36
CA SER A 204 15.64 21.73 -1.67
C SER A 204 15.41 20.24 -1.91
N ALA A 205 16.38 19.54 -2.53
CA ALA A 205 16.31 18.09 -2.71
C ALA A 205 16.30 17.35 -1.36
N SER A 206 17.21 17.72 -0.45
CA SER A 206 17.30 17.15 0.89
C SER A 206 16.14 17.53 1.82
N ILE A 207 15.36 18.57 1.50
CA ILE A 207 14.13 18.91 2.23
C ILE A 207 12.97 18.00 1.80
N VAL A 208 12.97 17.54 0.54
CA VAL A 208 11.91 16.70 -0.03
C VAL A 208 12.14 15.20 0.20
N THR A 209 13.40 14.74 0.17
CA THR A 209 13.79 13.33 0.36
C THR A 209 14.27 13.04 1.77
#